data_AF-A0A2V2ADC0-F1
#
_entry.id   AF-A0A2V2ADC0-F1
#
_cell.length_a   1.000
_cell.length_b   1.000
_cell.length_c   1.000
_cell.angle_alpha   90.00
_cell.angle_beta   90.00
_cell.angle_gamma   90.00
#
_symmetry.space_group_name_H-M   'P 1'
#
loop_
_entity.id
_entity.type
_entity.pdbx_description
1 polymer ?
#
loop_
_entity_poly.entity_id
_entity_poly.type
_entity_poly.pdbx_seq_one_letter_code
_entity_poly.pdbx_strand_id
1 'polypeptide(L)'
;MSNYNQRGVFLQLLAPTLVSPKEVRVSMQFALKEEGYDPESRTSTYSLLDTSTREAVSNDGGMTFTLSGAPDVNGNGEIDAQDKVVLVALAKAYSKIINP
;
A
#
# COMPACT_ATOMS: atom_id res chain seq x y z
N MET A 1 0.08 -5.20 28.67
CA MET A 1 -0.05 -3.83 28.12
C MET A 1 -0.70 -3.95 26.76
N SER A 2 -1.72 -3.16 26.46
CA SER A 2 -2.39 -3.22 25.16
C SER A 2 -1.52 -2.46 24.16
N ASN A 3 -0.78 -3.18 23.31
CA ASN A 3 -0.06 -2.55 22.21
C ASN A 3 -1.11 -2.02 21.23
N TYR A 4 -0.98 -0.75 20.84
CA TYR A 4 -1.81 -0.18 19.79
C TYR A 4 -1.39 -0.86 18.47
N ASN A 5 -2.19 -1.81 17.99
CA ASN A 5 -1.95 -2.41 16.69
C ASN A 5 -2.09 -1.33 15.62
N GLN A 6 -0.96 -0.88 15.06
CA GLN A 6 -0.94 0.12 14.01
C GLN A 6 -1.17 -0.58 12.67
N ARG A 7 -2.31 -0.28 12.02
CA ARG A 7 -2.50 -0.61 10.61
C ARG A 7 -1.63 0.33 9.78
N GLY A 8 -0.66 -0.22 9.07
CA GLY A 8 0.26 0.50 8.20
C GLY A 8 0.02 0.18 6.72
N VAL A 9 0.36 1.13 5.86
CA VAL A 9 0.43 0.94 4.40
C VAL A 9 1.85 1.22 3.96
N PHE A 10 2.51 0.23 3.39
CA PHE A 10 3.81 0.39 2.75
C PHE A 10 3.61 0.58 1.25
N LEU A 11 4.13 1.68 0.71
CA LEU A 11 4.01 2.02 -0.71
C LEU A 11 5.38 1.90 -1.36
N GLN A 12 5.46 1.22 -2.50
CA GLN A 12 6.67 1.09 -3.28
C GLN A 12 6.38 1.38 -4.76
N LEU A 13 7.15 2.31 -5.35
CA LEU A 13 7.12 2.55 -6.78
C LEU A 13 7.99 1.50 -7.47
N LEU A 14 7.43 0.74 -8.41
CA LEU A 14 8.16 -0.20 -9.23
C LEU A 14 8.57 0.48 -10.53
N ALA A 15 9.80 0.22 -10.96
CA ALA A 15 10.36 0.83 -12.17
C ALA A 15 9.58 0.41 -13.43
N PRO A 16 9.47 1.28 -14.44
CA PRO A 16 8.85 0.95 -15.72
C PRO A 16 9.55 -0.24 -16.39
N THR A 17 8.79 -1.07 -17.09
CA THR A 17 9.38 -2.15 -17.91
C THR A 17 9.91 -1.58 -19.22
N LEU A 18 10.96 -2.19 -19.80
CA LEU A 18 11.55 -1.79 -21.09
C LEU A 18 10.53 -1.73 -22.24
N VAL A 19 9.46 -2.53 -22.14
CA VAL A 19 8.40 -2.64 -23.17
C VAL A 19 7.33 -1.57 -23.03
N SER A 20 7.21 -0.94 -21.85
CA SER A 20 6.23 0.11 -21.58
C SER A 20 6.88 1.22 -20.75
N PRO A 21 7.61 2.16 -21.40
CA PRO A 21 8.36 3.20 -20.70
C PRO A 21 7.48 4.24 -19.99
N LYS A 22 6.17 4.24 -20.27
CA LYS A 22 5.17 5.08 -19.58
C LYS A 22 4.41 4.32 -18.50
N GLU A 23 4.77 3.07 -18.26
CA GLU A 23 4.14 2.27 -17.21
C GLU A 23 4.63 2.70 -15.84
N VAL A 24 3.70 3.04 -14.97
CA VAL A 24 3.98 3.32 -13.56
C VAL A 24 3.23 2.30 -12.73
N ARG A 25 3.96 1.53 -11.93
CA ARG A 25 3.38 0.57 -10.99
C ARG A 25 3.63 1.01 -9.57
N VAL A 26 2.58 1.03 -8.77
CA VAL A 26 2.65 1.27 -7.32
C VAL A 26 2.19 0.02 -6.62
N SER A 27 3.11 -0.64 -5.92
CA SER A 27 2.79 -1.73 -5.02
C SER A 27 2.43 -1.16 -3.64
N MET A 28 1.32 -1.62 -3.09
CA MET A 28 0.75 -1.19 -1.83
C MET A 28 0.57 -2.41 -0.94
N GLN A 29 1.33 -2.48 0.14
CA GLN A 29 1.26 -3.56 1.11
C GLN A 29 0.57 -3.05 2.37
N PHE A 30 -0.62 -3.59 2.65
CA PHE A 30 -1.36 -3.36 3.88
C PHE A 30 -0.95 -4.41 4.88
N ALA A 31 -0.55 -3.99 6.08
CA ALA A 31 -0.13 -4.89 7.12
C ALA A 31 -0.53 -4.36 8.50
N LEU A 32 -0.84 -5.26 9.41
CA LEU A 32 -0.95 -4.96 10.82
C LEU A 32 0.45 -5.06 11.44
N LYS A 33 0.98 -3.93 11.92
CA LYS A 33 2.23 -3.93 12.65
C LYS A 33 1.95 -4.34 14.09
N GLU A 34 2.47 -5.49 14.48
CA GLU A 34 2.50 -5.96 15.86
C GLU A 34 3.88 -5.65 16.45
N GLU A 35 3.89 -4.85 17.51
CA GLU A 35 5.10 -4.63 18.31
C GLU A 35 5.10 -5.60 19.49
N GLY A 36 6.11 -6.47 19.50
CA GLY A 36 6.43 -7.36 20.60
C GLY A 36 7.65 -6.87 21.36
N TYR A 37 7.89 -7.46 22.52
CA TYR A 37 9.11 -7.27 23.28
C TYR A 37 9.76 -8.62 23.50
N ASP A 38 11.00 -8.76 23.07
CA ASP A 38 11.78 -9.96 23.34
C ASP A 38 12.62 -9.73 24.62
N PRO A 39 12.31 -10.45 25.72
CA PRO A 39 13.02 -10.29 26.99
C PRO A 39 14.46 -10.80 26.96
N GLU A 40 14.82 -11.70 26.03
CA GLU A 40 16.18 -12.25 25.93
C GLU A 40 17.13 -11.25 25.25
N SER A 41 16.71 -10.69 24.11
CA SER A 41 17.48 -9.65 23.41
C SER A 41 17.29 -8.25 24.01
N ARG A 42 16.28 -8.06 24.87
CA ARG A 42 15.84 -6.76 25.41
C ARG A 42 15.50 -5.74 24.31
N THR A 43 15.04 -6.22 23.16
CA THR A 43 14.70 -5.37 22.01
C THR A 43 13.21 -5.45 21.69
N SER A 44 12.67 -4.34 21.15
CA SER A 44 11.37 -4.36 20.50
C SER A 44 11.47 -5.20 19.23
N THR A 45 10.55 -6.15 19.08
CA THR A 45 10.38 -6.96 17.87
C THR A 45 9.20 -6.42 17.08
N TYR A 46 9.29 -6.45 15.76
CA TYR A 46 8.23 -5.97 14.87
C TYR A 46 7.83 -7.08 13.91
N SER A 47 6.56 -7.45 13.94
CA SER A 47 5.96 -8.44 13.03
C SER A 47 4.90 -7.77 12.17
N LEU A 48 4.84 -8.17 10.90
CA LEU A 48 3.77 -7.78 9.98
C LEU A 48 2.77 -8.93 9.88
N LEU A 49 1.59 -8.74 10.48
CA LEU A 49 0.46 -9.67 10.41
C LEU A 49 -0.53 -9.22 9.34
N ASP A 50 -1.38 -10.16 8.88
CA ASP A 50 -2.45 -9.91 7.92
C ASP A 50 -2.01 -9.10 6.68
N THR A 51 -0.88 -9.52 6.11
CA THR A 51 -0.30 -8.84 4.95
C THR A 51 -1.16 -9.06 3.71
N SER A 52 -1.51 -7.97 3.03
CA SER A 52 -2.11 -8.03 1.71
C SER A 52 -1.43 -7.03 0.78
N THR A 53 -1.08 -7.50 -0.41
CA THR A 53 -0.39 -6.68 -1.42
C THR A 53 -1.32 -6.39 -2.57
N ARG A 54 -1.34 -5.14 -3.03
CA ARG A 54 -2.13 -4.67 -4.16
C ARG A 54 -1.26 -3.85 -5.09
N GLU A 55 -1.48 -4.01 -6.38
CA GLU A 55 -0.75 -3.24 -7.39
C GLU A 55 -1.71 -2.31 -8.12
N ALA A 56 -1.33 -1.04 -8.18
CA ALA A 56 -1.92 -0.05 -9.07
C ALA A 56 -1.04 0.06 -10.32
N VAL A 57 -1.64 -0.06 -11.49
CA VAL A 57 -0.94 0.07 -12.77
C VAL A 57 -1.48 1.28 -13.52
N SER A 58 -0.56 2.15 -13.93
CA SER A 58 -0.80 3.24 -14.86
C SER A 58 -0.03 2.96 -16.15
N ASN A 59 -0.66 3.24 -17.29
CA ASN A 59 -0.05 3.14 -18.62
C ASN A 59 0.13 4.51 -19.30
N ASP A 60 -0.17 5.59 -18.57
CA ASP A 60 -0.19 6.96 -19.09
C ASP A 60 0.77 7.88 -18.32
N GLY A 61 1.84 7.32 -17.73
CA GLY A 61 2.85 8.09 -17.00
C GLY A 61 2.40 8.55 -15.61
N GLY A 62 1.48 7.82 -14.98
CA GLY A 62 0.98 8.13 -13.63
C GLY A 62 -0.20 9.10 -13.59
N MET A 63 -0.88 9.35 -14.72
CA MET A 63 -2.05 10.24 -14.75
C MET A 63 -3.32 9.52 -14.28
N THR A 64 -3.52 8.28 -14.74
CA THR A 64 -4.60 7.38 -14.34
C THR A 64 -4.04 6.05 -13.84
N PHE A 65 -4.57 5.56 -12.73
CA PHE A 65 -4.22 4.26 -12.19
C PHE A 65 -5.43 3.34 -12.25
N THR A 66 -5.16 2.07 -12.55
CA THR A 66 -6.13 0.99 -12.52
C THR A 66 -5.73 -0.01 -11.45
N LEU A 67 -6.71 -0.49 -10.68
CA LEU A 67 -6.51 -1.43 -9.59
C LEU A 67 -7.43 -2.64 -9.77
N SER A 68 -6.90 -3.84 -9.57
CA SER A 68 -7.70 -5.08 -9.57
C SER A 68 -7.89 -5.59 -8.14
N GLY A 69 -9.17 -5.77 -7.74
CA GLY A 69 -9.56 -6.24 -6.40
C GLY A 69 -9.17 -5.29 -5.27
N ALA A 70 -10.01 -4.28 -4.98
CA ALA A 70 -9.78 -3.38 -3.84
C ALA A 70 -10.21 -4.05 -2.52
N PRO A 71 -9.43 -3.96 -1.43
CA PRO A 71 -9.94 -4.16 -0.09
C PRO A 71 -10.75 -2.93 0.37
N ASP A 72 -11.60 -3.11 1.39
CA ASP A 72 -12.21 -1.99 2.10
C ASP A 72 -11.08 -1.21 2.81
N VAL A 73 -10.81 0.00 2.32
CA VAL A 73 -9.76 0.88 2.84
C VAL A 73 -10.32 2.08 3.58
N ASN A 74 -11.60 2.41 3.35
CA ASN A 74 -12.25 3.52 4.00
C ASN A 74 -12.86 3.11 5.36
N GLY A 75 -12.90 1.81 5.67
CA GLY A 75 -13.34 1.23 6.93
C GLY A 75 -14.87 1.19 7.09
N ASN A 76 -15.62 1.23 5.99
CA ASN A 76 -17.08 1.20 6.00
C ASN A 76 -17.67 -0.23 6.04
N GLY A 77 -16.83 -1.26 5.94
CA GLY A 77 -17.22 -2.67 5.96
C GLY A 77 -17.68 -3.22 4.60
N GLU A 78 -17.67 -2.41 3.54
CA GLU A 78 -18.06 -2.78 2.18
C GLU A 78 -16.92 -2.52 1.20
N ILE A 79 -16.79 -3.38 0.19
CA ILE A 79 -15.83 -3.16 -0.90
C ILE A 79 -16.59 -2.51 -2.06
N ASP A 80 -16.41 -1.21 -2.26
CA ASP A 80 -17.15 -0.46 -3.26
C ASP A 80 -16.27 0.38 -4.19
N ALA A 81 -16.91 1.22 -5.01
CA ALA A 81 -16.22 2.10 -5.93
C ALA A 81 -15.42 3.21 -5.23
N GLN A 82 -15.81 3.60 -4.01
CA GLN A 82 -15.15 4.63 -3.23
C GLN A 82 -13.79 4.14 -2.71
N ASP A 83 -13.68 2.87 -2.30
CA ASP A 83 -12.37 2.27 -1.93
C ASP A 83 -11.37 2.33 -3.08
N LYS A 84 -11.84 2.03 -4.30
CA LYS A 84 -11.02 2.13 -5.50
C LYS A 84 -10.55 3.56 -5.75
N VAL A 85 -11.43 4.55 -5.54
CA VAL A 85 -11.07 5.97 -5.72
C VAL A 85 -10.00 6.39 -4.73
N VAL A 86 -10.12 5.98 -3.46
CA VAL A 86 -9.12 6.28 -2.42
C VAL A 86 -7.76 5.65 -2.77
N LEU A 87 -7.74 4.38 -3.17
CA LEU A 87 -6.52 3.67 -3.55
C LEU A 87 -5.84 4.28 -4.79
N VAL A 88 -6.63 4.66 -5.80
CA VAL A 88 -6.13 5.33 -6.99
C VAL A 88 -5.58 6.71 -6.66
N ALA A 89 -6.26 7.47 -5.81
CA ALA A 89 -5.78 8.77 -5.34
C ALA A 89 -4.47 8.64 -4.55
N LEU A 90 -4.35 7.62 -3.70
CA LEU A 90 -3.14 7.32 -2.95
C LEU A 90 -1.97 6.96 -3.87
N ALA A 91 -2.19 6.06 -4.83
CA ALA A 91 -1.18 5.67 -5.81
C ALA A 91 -0.71 6.88 -6.64
N LYS A 92 -1.65 7.74 -7.06
CA LYS A 92 -1.35 8.98 -7.80
C LYS A 92 -0.56 9.98 -6.97
N ALA A 93 -0.95 10.21 -5.71
CA ALA A 93 -0.23 11.09 -4.81
C ALA A 93 1.21 10.59 -4.56
N TYR A 94 1.36 9.29 -4.31
CA TYR A 94 2.66 8.68 -4.08
C TYR A 94 3.57 8.75 -5.32
N SER A 95 3.04 8.44 -6.51
CA SER A 95 3.76 8.58 -7.77
C SER A 95 4.28 10.00 -7.99
N LYS A 96 3.46 11.01 -7.65
CA LYS A 96 3.83 12.42 -7.79
C LYS A 96 4.85 12.90 -6.75
N ILE A 97 4.87 12.29 -5.55
CA ILE A 97 5.89 12.59 -4.54
C ILE A 97 7.27 12.05 -4.98
N ILE A 98 7.30 10.85 -5.55
CA ILE A 98 8.54 10.21 -5.98
C ILE A 98 9.09 10.82 -7.29
N ASN A 99 8.20 11.14 -8.24
CA ASN A 99 8.53 11.83 -9.48
C ASN A 99 7.71 13.13 -9.59
N PRO A 100 8.20 14.25 -8.99
CA PRO A 100 7.52 15.54 -8.98
C PRO A 100 7.39 16.21 -10.36
#